data_AF-A0A4G4SVU3-F1
#
_entry.id   AF-A0A4G4SVU3-F1
#
_cell.length_a   1.000
_cell.length_b   1.000
_cell.length_c   1.000
_cell.angle_alpha   90.00
_cell.angle_beta   90.00
_cell.angle_gamma   90.00
#
_symmetry.space_group_name_H-M   'P 1'
#
loop_
_entity.id
_entity.type
_entity.pdbx_description
1 polymer ?
#
loop_
_entity_poly.entity_id
_entity_poly.type
_entity_poly.pdbx_seq_one_letter_code
_entity_poly.pdbx_strand_id
1 'polypeptide(L)' 'MIIKRILNHNAVIAQSKKDIDILLFGRGIAFGRKTGDKVNPIDIEKSFFLKNRDNMTRFTEMFINPNYSPLI' A
#
# COMPACT_ATOMS: atom_id res chain seq x y z
N MET A 1 8.73 -1.50 -8.63
CA MET A 1 8.57 -1.16 -7.20
C MET A 1 8.82 -2.41 -6.40
N ILE A 2 9.47 -2.32 -5.25
CA ILE A 2 9.83 -3.48 -4.40
C ILE A 2 8.96 -3.45 -3.14
N ILE A 3 8.30 -4.56 -2.81
CA ILE A 3 7.44 -4.65 -1.62
C ILE A 3 8.30 -4.49 -0.36
N LYS A 4 8.03 -3.47 0.45
CA LYS A 4 8.64 -3.29 1.77
C LYS A 4 7.77 -3.86 2.88
N ARG A 5 6.45 -3.77 2.73
CA ARG A 5 5.48 -4.26 3.71
C ARG A 5 4.18 -4.70 3.03
N ILE A 6 3.63 -5.83 3.46
CA ILE A 6 2.29 -6.27 3.07
C ILE A 6 1.31 -5.77 4.13
N LEU A 7 0.23 -5.11 3.70
CA LEU A 7 -0.81 -4.62 4.61
C LEU A 7 -1.98 -5.61 4.68
N ASN A 8 -2.44 -6.07 3.52
CA ASN A 8 -3.40 -7.16 3.36
C ASN A 8 -3.27 -7.74 1.93
N HIS A 9 -4.15 -8.66 1.52
CA HIS A 9 -4.11 -9.28 0.19
C HIS A 9 -4.19 -8.28 -0.98
N ASN A 10 -4.80 -7.11 -0.76
CA ASN A 10 -5.09 -6.11 -1.79
C ASN A 10 -4.30 -4.80 -1.62
N ALA A 11 -3.37 -4.73 -0.65
CA ALA A 11 -2.62 -3.53 -0.36
C ALA A 11 -1.19 -3.82 0.13
N VAL A 12 -0.21 -3.10 -0.43
CA VAL A 12 1.21 -3.17 -0.06
C VAL A 12 1.83 -1.78 0.02
N ILE A 13 2.85 -1.64 0.88
CA ILE A 13 3.79 -0.52 0.79
C ILE A 13 5.00 -1.02 -0.01
N ALA A 14 5.35 -0.29 -1.06
CA ALA A 14 6.47 -0.61 -1.92
C ALA A 14 7.38 0.61 -2.12
N GLN A 15 8.65 0.35 -2.37
CA GLN A 15 9.62 1.38 -2.68
C GLN A 15 9.68 1.64 -4.18
N SER A 16 9.63 2.92 -4.54
CA SER A 16 9.87 3.37 -5.92
C SER A 16 11.36 3.36 -6.27
N LYS A 17 11.69 3.57 -7.55
CA LYS A 17 13.09 3.73 -7.99
C LYS A 17 13.79 4.95 -7.39
N LYS A 18 13.04 5.91 -6.84
CA LYS A 18 13.55 7.14 -6.22
C LYS A 18 13.62 7.05 -4.69
N ASP A 19 13.61 5.84 -4.15
CA ASP A 19 13.60 5.56 -2.70
C ASP A 19 12.35 6.07 -1.93
N ILE A 20 11.35 6.59 -2.65
CA ILE A 20 10.08 7.05 -2.07
C ILE A 20 9.19 5.84 -1.80
N ASP A 21 8.65 5.76 -0.58
CA ASP A 21 7.62 4.79 -0.20
C ASP A 21 6.27 5.16 -0.84
N ILE A 22 5.62 4.14 -1.41
CA ILE A 22 4.35 4.26 -2.12
C ILE A 22 3.40 3.19 -1.58
N LEU A 23 2.18 3.59 -1.25
CA LEU A 23 1.08 2.69 -0.97
C LEU A 23 0.41 2.28 -2.28
N LEU A 24 0.32 0.98 -2.53
CA LEU A 24 -0.25 0.41 -3.74
C LEU A 24 -1.46 -0.46 -3.37
N PHE A 25 -2.54 -0.26 -4.11
CA PHE A 25 -3.77 -1.05 -4.02
C PHE A 25 -4.04 -1.76 -5.34
N GLY A 26 -4.61 -2.95 -5.23
CA GLY A 26 -5.20 -3.69 -6.34
C GLY A 26 -5.61 -5.09 -5.93
N ARG A 27 -6.60 -5.66 -6.61
CA ARG A 27 -7.14 -6.97 -6.27
C ARG A 27 -6.05 -8.05 -6.34
N GLY A 28 -5.75 -8.65 -5.19
CA GLY A 28 -4.75 -9.71 -5.08
C GLY A 28 -3.31 -9.27 -5.30
N ILE A 29 -3.01 -7.96 -5.27
CA ILE A 29 -1.65 -7.43 -5.49
C ILE A 29 -0.58 -8.04 -4.57
N ALA A 30 -0.98 -8.50 -3.38
CA ALA A 30 -0.12 -9.16 -2.41
C ALA A 30 -0.32 -10.69 -2.32
N PHE A 31 -1.25 -11.26 -3.11
CA PHE A 31 -1.56 -12.68 -3.03
C PHE A 31 -0.36 -13.52 -3.48
N GLY A 32 0.13 -14.40 -2.59
CA GLY A 32 1.32 -15.21 -2.84
C GLY A 32 2.63 -14.43 -2.94
N ARG A 33 2.66 -13.16 -2.52
CA ARG A 33 3.87 -12.30 -2.51
C ARG A 33 4.51 -12.23 -1.13
N LYS A 34 5.77 -11.84 -1.10
CA LYS A 34 6.51 -11.51 0.14
C LYS A 34 7.27 -10.19 0.02
N THR A 35 7.79 -9.70 1.14
CA THR A 35 8.69 -8.55 1.15
C THR A 35 9.94 -8.84 0.31
N GLY A 36 10.41 -7.82 -0.41
CA GLY A 36 11.49 -7.95 -1.40
C GLY A 36 11.01 -8.30 -2.81
N ASP A 37 9.79 -8.80 -3.00
CA ASP A 37 9.28 -9.11 -4.33
C ASP A 37 9.01 -7.82 -5.14
N LYS A 38 9.11 -7.95 -6.47
CA LYS A 38 8.67 -6.90 -7.39
C LYS A 38 7.15 -6.89 -7.49
N VAL A 39 6.58 -5.69 -7.38
CA VAL A 39 5.16 -5.48 -7.71
C VAL A 39 4.99 -5.54 -9.22
N ASN A 40 4.05 -6.36 -9.68
CA ASN A 40 3.64 -6.40 -11.09
C ASN A 40 2.77 -5.17 -11.38
N PRO A 41 3.15 -4.31 -12.35
CA PRO A 41 2.41 -3.08 -12.66
C PRO A 41 0.95 -3.30 -13.06
N ILE A 42 0.61 -4.47 -13.61
CA ILE A 42 -0.75 -4.81 -14.05
C ILE A 42 -1.69 -4.98 -12.86
N ASP A 43 -1.16 -5.39 -11.71
CA ASP A 43 -1.94 -5.63 -10.49
C ASP A 43 -2.21 -4.33 -9.71
N ILE A 44 -1.80 -3.17 -10.24
CA ILE A 44 -1.92 -1.86 -9.59
C ILE A 44 -3.16 -1.14 -10.09
N GLU A 45 -4.14 -0.95 -9.21
CA GLU A 45 -5.35 -0.17 -9.47
C GLU A 45 -5.21 1.27 -8.97
N LYS A 46 -4.54 1.46 -7.82
CA LYS A 46 -4.36 2.80 -7.22
C LYS A 46 -3.02 2.91 -6.50
N SER A 47 -2.38 4.08 -6.60
CA SER A 47 -1.11 4.36 -5.94
C SER A 47 -1.11 5.70 -5.23
N PHE A 48 -0.55 5.78 -4.03
CA PHE A 48 -0.38 7.02 -3.26
C PHE A 48 1.05 7.17 -2.77
N PHE A 49 1.64 8.36 -2.99
CA PHE A 49 2.95 8.68 -2.43
C PHE A 49 2.84 8.96 -0.94
N LEU A 50 3.67 8.30 -0.14
CA LEU A 50 3.76 8.52 1.29
C LEU A 50 4.72 9.67 1.58
N LYS A 51 4.32 10.91 1.26
CA LYS A 51 5.13 12.12 1.50
C LYS A 51 4.94 12.73 2.89
N ASN A 52 3.90 12.36 3.64
CA ASN A 52 3.60 12.97 4.94
C ASN A 52 3.22 11.91 5.98
N ARG A 53 3.98 11.82 7.09
CA ARG A 53 3.79 10.81 8.16
C ARG A 53 2.38 10.84 8.76
N ASP A 54 1.80 12.02 8.93
CA ASP A 54 0.48 12.17 9.56
C ASP A 54 -0.66 11.64 8.67
N ASN A 55 -0.52 11.83 7.36
CA ASN A 55 -1.46 11.24 6.40
C ASN A 55 -1.30 9.72 6.36
N MET A 56 -0.09 9.20 6.50
CA MET A 56 0.16 7.76 6.49
C MET A 56 -0.63 7.03 7.59
N THR A 57 -0.65 7.53 8.83
CA THR A 57 -1.38 6.89 9.92
C THR A 57 -2.89 6.84 9.63
N ARG A 58 -3.50 7.97 9.27
CA ARG A 58 -4.94 8.05 8.95
C ARG A 58 -5.33 7.19 7.74
N PHE A 59 -4.55 7.23 6.67
CA PHE A 59 -4.80 6.41 5.48
C PHE A 59 -4.67 4.92 5.78
N THR A 60 -3.64 4.54 6.53
CA THR A 60 -3.39 3.14 6.89
C THR A 60 -4.50 2.63 7.81
N GLU A 61 -4.96 3.43 8.77
CA GLU A 61 -6.13 3.12 9.62
C GLU A 61 -7.41 2.91 8.81
N MET A 62 -7.70 3.77 7.83
CA MET A 62 -8.91 3.68 7.00
C MET A 62 -8.99 2.39 6.17
N PHE A 63 -7.85 1.84 5.72
CA PHE A 63 -7.81 0.64 4.87
C PHE A 63 -7.46 -0.65 5.63
N ILE A 64 -6.89 -0.56 6.83
CA ILE A 64 -6.61 -1.72 7.68
C ILE A 64 -7.77 -2.03 8.60
N ASN A 65 -8.56 -1.04 9.03
CA ASN A 65 -9.68 -1.26 9.93
C ASN A 65 -11.02 -1.26 9.16
N PRO A 66 -11.70 -2.42 9.03
CA PRO A 66 -12.97 -2.54 8.30
C PRO A 66 -14.13 -1.75 8.95
N ASN A 67 -13.96 -1.21 10.15
CA ASN A 67 -14.97 -0.42 10.87
C ASN A 67 -14.62 1.07 10.97
N TYR A 68 -13.61 1.55 10.25
CA TYR A 68 -13.25 2.97 10.27
C TYR A 68 -14.23 3.79 9.43
N SER A 69 -15.14 4.52 10.10
CA SER A 69 -15.95 5.57 9.49
C SER A 69 -15.40 6.92 9.98
N PRO A 70 -14.82 7.76 9.12
CA PRO A 70 -14.44 9.10 9.54
C PRO A 70 -15.72 9.86 9.90
N LEU A 71 -15.88 10.21 11.18
CA LEU A 71 -16.89 11.15 11.62
C LEU A 71 -16.61 12.49 10.93
N ILE A 72 -17.45 12.82 9.96
CA ILE A 72 -17.62 14.17 9.41
C ILE A 72 -18.09 15.13 10.51
#